data_AF-A0A7W9HQI2-F1
#
_entry.id   AF-A0A7W9HQI2-F1
#
_cell.length_a   1.000
_cell.length_b   1.000
_cell.length_c   1.000
_cell.angle_alpha   90.00
_cell.angle_beta   90.00
_cell.angle_gamma   90.00
#
_symmetry.space_group_name_H-M   'P 1'
#
loop_
_entity.id
_entity.type
_entity.pdbx_description
1 polymer ?
#
loop_
_entity_poly.entity_id
_entity_poly.type
_entity_poly.pdbx_seq_one_letter_code
_entity_poly.pdbx_strand_id
1 'polypeptide(L)'
;MGQKINPHGFRLGITTDWKSRWYADKQYAEYVGEDVKIRKLLSKGMERAGISKVEIERTRDRVRVDIHTARPGIVIGRRGAEADRIRGELEKLTKKQVQLNILEVKSPESDAQLVAQGVAEQLSNRVAFRRAMRKAIQSAMRSPQVKGIRVQCGGRLGGAEMSRSEHYRDGRVPLHTLRADIDYGFFEARTTFGRIGVKVWIYKGDIVGGLSAKRERDAAPAADRAPRRDRDRADRPNRARRSGASGTTATSTEAGRAAAGDQAAAPTEEKTEG
;
A
#
# COMPACT_ATOMS: atom_id res chain seq x y z
N MET A 1 18.65 16.62 -14.08
CA MET A 1 18.98 15.17 -13.99
C MET A 1 17.84 14.31 -14.49
N GLY A 2 17.98 13.67 -15.66
CA GLY A 2 16.92 12.88 -16.33
C GLY A 2 17.22 11.38 -16.51
N GLN A 3 18.34 10.87 -16.01
CA GLN A 3 18.90 9.55 -16.34
C GLN A 3 18.24 8.35 -15.61
N LYS A 4 16.95 8.39 -15.26
CA LYS A 4 16.28 7.32 -14.51
C LYS A 4 15.09 6.74 -15.28
N ILE A 5 15.21 5.47 -15.67
CA ILE A 5 14.17 4.70 -16.36
C ILE A 5 12.95 4.50 -15.43
N ASN A 6 11.75 4.42 -16.01
CA ASN A 6 10.54 4.07 -15.27
C ASN A 6 10.66 2.66 -14.65
N PRO A 7 10.58 2.49 -13.31
CA PRO A 7 10.75 1.20 -12.64
C PRO A 7 9.77 0.11 -13.09
N HIS A 8 8.55 0.49 -13.48
CA HIS A 8 7.52 -0.42 -14.00
C HIS A 8 7.86 -0.90 -15.41
N GLY A 9 8.42 -0.03 -16.26
CA GLY A 9 8.85 -0.39 -17.61
C GLY A 9 10.10 -1.26 -17.61
N PHE A 10 11.07 -0.94 -16.74
CA PHE A 10 12.30 -1.71 -16.55
C PHE A 10 12.07 -3.16 -16.05
N ARG A 11 10.88 -3.47 -15.54
CA ARG A 11 10.49 -4.78 -14.97
C ARG A 11 9.46 -5.54 -15.80
N LEU A 12 8.99 -4.95 -16.90
CA LEU A 12 7.93 -5.49 -17.73
C LEU A 12 8.38 -6.82 -18.35
N GLY A 13 7.58 -7.87 -18.17
CA GLY A 13 7.95 -9.22 -18.62
C GLY A 13 8.83 -10.02 -17.64
N ILE A 14 9.24 -9.44 -16.51
CA ILE A 14 10.05 -10.14 -15.49
C ILE A 14 9.29 -10.21 -14.15
N THR A 15 8.90 -9.05 -13.61
CA THR A 15 8.17 -8.92 -12.32
C THR A 15 6.92 -8.03 -12.41
N THR A 16 6.75 -7.27 -13.49
CA THR A 16 5.51 -6.55 -13.80
C THR A 16 4.88 -7.07 -15.09
N ASP A 17 3.54 -7.11 -15.11
CA ASP A 17 2.73 -7.55 -16.24
C ASP A 17 2.15 -6.34 -17.00
N TRP A 18 1.61 -6.59 -18.19
CA TRP A 18 1.01 -5.59 -19.05
C TRP A 18 -0.31 -5.03 -18.47
N LYS A 19 -0.65 -3.78 -18.83
CA LYS A 19 -1.91 -3.13 -18.43
C LYS A 19 -3.01 -3.24 -19.49
N SER A 20 -2.69 -3.66 -20.71
CA SER A 20 -3.65 -4.09 -21.72
C SER A 20 -3.21 -5.47 -22.20
N ARG A 21 -4.14 -6.43 -22.33
CA ARG A 21 -3.87 -7.79 -22.81
C ARG A 21 -4.78 -8.11 -23.99
N TRP A 22 -4.22 -8.07 -25.19
CA TRP A 22 -4.91 -8.42 -26.44
C TRP A 22 -3.88 -8.60 -27.56
N TYR A 23 -4.30 -9.20 -28.67
CA TYR A 23 -3.50 -9.37 -29.87
C TYR A 23 -4.28 -8.89 -31.09
N ALA A 24 -3.61 -8.17 -32.00
CA ALA A 24 -4.18 -7.76 -33.28
C ALA A 24 -3.05 -7.39 -34.26
N ASP A 25 -3.14 -7.88 -35.50
CA ASP A 25 -2.21 -7.53 -36.57
C ASP A 25 -2.59 -6.18 -37.20
N LYS A 26 -3.56 -6.20 -38.11
CA LYS A 26 -3.96 -5.03 -38.91
C LYS A 26 -4.68 -3.94 -38.10
N GLN A 27 -5.36 -4.32 -37.02
CA GLN A 27 -6.18 -3.40 -36.19
C GLN A 27 -5.41 -2.81 -34.99
N TYR A 28 -4.09 -3.05 -34.88
CA TYR A 28 -3.30 -2.63 -33.73
C TYR A 28 -3.41 -1.12 -33.45
N ALA A 29 -3.25 -0.28 -34.47
CA ALA A 29 -3.29 1.18 -34.33
C ALA A 29 -4.67 1.69 -33.88
N GLU A 30 -5.75 1.07 -34.34
CA GLU A 30 -7.13 1.39 -33.95
C GLU A 30 -7.37 1.07 -32.46
N TYR A 31 -6.99 -0.13 -32.02
CA TYR A 31 -7.14 -0.54 -30.62
C TYR A 31 -6.25 0.25 -29.66
N VAL A 32 -5.04 0.66 -30.05
CA VAL A 32 -4.24 1.61 -29.26
C VAL A 32 -4.93 2.98 -29.17
N GLY A 33 -5.46 3.48 -30.29
CA GLY A 33 -6.20 4.75 -30.33
C GLY A 33 -7.44 4.75 -29.44
N GLU A 34 -8.15 3.63 -29.38
CA GLU A 34 -9.26 3.41 -28.45
C GLU A 34 -8.80 3.29 -26.99
N ASP A 35 -7.78 2.47 -26.69
CA ASP A 35 -7.26 2.30 -25.31
C ASP A 35 -6.84 3.65 -24.70
N VAL A 36 -6.26 4.56 -25.50
CA VAL A 36 -5.93 5.92 -25.07
C VAL A 36 -7.19 6.74 -24.74
N LYS A 37 -8.24 6.66 -25.58
CA LYS A 37 -9.52 7.35 -25.32
C LYS A 37 -10.21 6.81 -24.07
N ILE A 38 -10.27 5.49 -23.91
CA ILE A 38 -10.82 4.80 -22.73
C ILE A 38 -10.09 5.26 -21.45
N ARG A 39 -8.76 5.19 -21.44
CA ARG A 39 -7.96 5.62 -20.28
C ARG A 39 -8.13 7.11 -19.98
N LYS A 40 -8.26 7.97 -21.00
CA LYS A 40 -8.49 9.42 -20.83
C LYS A 40 -9.88 9.72 -20.27
N LEU A 41 -10.91 8.99 -20.69
CA LEU A 41 -12.27 9.11 -20.16
C LEU A 41 -12.30 8.69 -18.70
N LEU A 42 -11.82 7.48 -18.38
CA LEU A 42 -11.83 6.94 -17.02
C LEU A 42 -10.98 7.77 -16.04
N SER A 43 -9.93 8.44 -16.53
CA SER A 43 -9.13 9.36 -15.69
C SER A 43 -9.82 10.71 -15.43
N LYS A 44 -10.83 11.09 -16.23
CA LYS A 44 -11.53 12.38 -16.11
C LYS A 44 -12.75 12.22 -15.19
N GLY A 45 -12.88 13.08 -14.19
CA GLY A 45 -14.03 13.09 -13.26
C GLY A 45 -13.95 12.06 -12.13
N MET A 46 -13.25 10.94 -12.32
CA MET A 46 -13.07 9.90 -11.28
C MET A 46 -11.87 10.12 -10.35
N GLU A 47 -11.27 11.32 -10.32
CA GLU A 47 -10.19 11.65 -9.36
C GLU A 47 -10.62 11.25 -7.92
N ARG A 48 -11.82 11.62 -7.47
CA ARG A 48 -12.33 11.31 -6.11
C ARG A 48 -12.45 9.82 -5.77
N ALA A 49 -12.55 8.94 -6.78
CA ALA A 49 -12.65 7.50 -6.57
C ALA A 49 -11.31 6.85 -6.21
N GLY A 50 -10.18 7.44 -6.64
CA GLY A 50 -8.85 6.87 -6.45
C GLY A 50 -8.64 5.64 -7.32
N ILE A 51 -8.37 5.84 -8.61
CA ILE A 51 -8.08 4.75 -9.56
C ILE A 51 -6.58 4.45 -9.52
N SER A 52 -6.23 3.20 -9.21
CA SER A 52 -4.85 2.69 -9.27
C SER A 52 -4.48 2.26 -10.70
N LYS A 53 -5.27 1.34 -11.26
CA LYS A 53 -4.98 0.65 -12.50
C LYS A 53 -6.27 0.46 -13.30
N VAL A 54 -6.18 0.67 -14.60
CA VAL A 54 -7.19 0.24 -15.57
C VAL A 54 -6.55 -0.89 -16.38
N GLU A 55 -7.12 -2.09 -16.28
CA GLU A 55 -6.80 -3.21 -17.15
C GLU A 55 -7.79 -3.25 -18.32
N ILE A 56 -7.28 -3.53 -19.52
CA ILE A 56 -8.10 -3.63 -20.73
C ILE A 56 -7.77 -4.96 -21.39
N GLU A 57 -8.73 -5.87 -21.43
CA GLU A 57 -8.64 -7.13 -22.16
C GLU A 57 -9.61 -7.08 -23.34
N ARG A 58 -9.16 -7.49 -24.52
CA ARG A 58 -9.99 -7.46 -25.74
C ARG A 58 -10.12 -8.85 -26.34
N THR A 59 -11.35 -9.26 -26.54
CA THR A 59 -11.71 -10.34 -27.47
C THR A 59 -12.13 -9.68 -28.80
N ARG A 60 -12.47 -10.48 -29.82
CA ARG A 60 -12.85 -9.99 -31.16
C ARG A 60 -13.92 -8.88 -31.11
N ASP A 61 -15.04 -9.16 -30.42
CA ASP A 61 -16.25 -8.32 -30.46
C ASP A 61 -16.60 -7.69 -29.09
N ARG A 62 -15.84 -8.03 -28.04
CA ARG A 62 -16.10 -7.63 -26.65
C ARG A 62 -14.85 -7.01 -26.04
N VAL A 63 -15.02 -5.93 -25.31
CA VAL A 63 -13.94 -5.28 -24.55
C VAL A 63 -14.25 -5.37 -23.06
N ARG A 64 -13.34 -5.97 -22.31
CA ARG A 64 -13.39 -6.08 -20.86
C ARG A 64 -12.48 -5.02 -20.24
N VAL A 65 -13.05 -4.19 -19.38
CA VAL A 65 -12.37 -3.10 -18.69
C VAL A 65 -12.45 -3.35 -17.18
N ASP A 66 -11.32 -3.68 -16.58
CA ASP A 66 -11.20 -4.03 -15.17
C ASP A 66 -10.54 -2.86 -14.42
N ILE A 67 -11.35 -2.10 -13.68
CA ILE A 67 -10.92 -0.91 -12.95
C ILE A 67 -10.57 -1.29 -11.50
N HIS A 68 -9.31 -1.07 -11.12
CA HIS A 68 -8.84 -1.22 -9.75
C HIS A 68 -8.92 0.13 -9.03
N THR A 69 -9.75 0.20 -7.99
CA THR A 69 -10.09 1.44 -7.27
C THR A 69 -9.97 1.29 -5.76
N ALA A 70 -9.62 2.39 -5.08
CA ALA A 70 -9.63 2.49 -3.62
C ALA A 70 -11.05 2.64 -3.03
N ARG A 71 -12.03 3.10 -3.84
CA ARG A 71 -13.40 3.40 -3.39
C ARG A 71 -14.42 2.95 -4.44
N PRO A 72 -14.77 1.65 -4.50
CA PRO A 72 -15.70 1.12 -5.51
C PRO A 72 -17.08 1.80 -5.48
N GLY A 73 -17.59 2.16 -4.29
CA GLY A 73 -18.88 2.84 -4.15
C GLY A 73 -19.01 4.18 -4.88
N ILE A 74 -17.90 4.90 -5.12
CA ILE A 74 -17.92 6.15 -5.91
C ILE A 74 -18.01 5.85 -7.41
N VAL A 75 -17.39 4.75 -7.88
CA VAL A 75 -17.41 4.33 -9.29
C VAL A 75 -18.75 3.68 -9.68
N ILE A 76 -19.38 2.97 -8.74
CA ILE A 76 -20.71 2.36 -8.94
C ILE A 76 -21.82 3.42 -8.85
N GLY A 77 -21.69 4.38 -7.94
CA GLY A 77 -22.69 5.42 -7.70
C GLY A 77 -23.98 4.90 -7.07
N ARG A 78 -25.00 5.77 -7.01
CA ARG A 78 -26.30 5.41 -6.42
C ARG A 78 -27.03 4.42 -7.34
N ARG A 79 -27.32 3.22 -6.84
CA ARG A 79 -27.99 2.10 -7.56
C ARG A 79 -27.32 1.70 -8.89
N GLY A 80 -26.01 1.89 -9.05
CA GLY A 80 -25.29 1.52 -10.28
C GLY A 80 -25.30 2.58 -11.40
N ALA A 81 -26.03 3.69 -11.23
CA ALA A 81 -26.22 4.69 -12.28
C ALA A 81 -24.92 5.30 -12.85
N GLU A 82 -23.85 5.33 -12.07
CA GLU A 82 -22.54 5.81 -12.54
C GLU A 82 -21.84 4.76 -13.41
N ALA A 83 -21.86 3.49 -12.99
CA ALA A 83 -21.30 2.39 -13.77
C ALA A 83 -22.02 2.20 -15.11
N ASP A 84 -23.35 2.33 -15.15
CA ASP A 84 -24.13 2.24 -16.39
C ASP A 84 -23.89 3.44 -17.31
N ARG A 85 -23.72 4.66 -16.77
CA ARG A 85 -23.27 5.83 -17.54
C ARG A 85 -21.90 5.58 -18.18
N ILE A 86 -20.92 5.15 -17.39
CA ILE A 86 -19.57 4.86 -17.88
C ILE A 86 -19.61 3.75 -18.94
N ARG A 87 -20.39 2.68 -18.74
CA ARG A 87 -20.57 1.63 -19.75
C ARG A 87 -21.13 2.20 -21.06
N GLY A 88 -22.19 3.00 -21.00
CA GLY A 88 -22.79 3.62 -22.19
C GLY A 88 -21.87 4.62 -22.92
N GLU A 89 -21.00 5.33 -22.19
CA GLU A 89 -19.96 6.17 -22.81
C GLU A 89 -18.84 5.34 -23.47
N LEU A 90 -18.41 4.24 -22.84
CA LEU A 90 -17.42 3.33 -23.41
C LEU A 90 -17.97 2.60 -24.65
N GLU A 91 -19.23 2.17 -24.64
CA GLU A 91 -19.88 1.54 -25.80
C GLU A 91 -19.99 2.50 -26.99
N LYS A 92 -20.33 3.78 -26.74
CA LYS A 92 -20.32 4.84 -27.78
C LYS A 92 -18.93 5.08 -28.37
N LEU A 93 -17.87 5.03 -27.56
CA LEU A 93 -16.49 5.21 -28.03
C LEU A 93 -15.96 4.03 -28.82
N THR A 94 -16.30 2.81 -28.39
CA THR A 94 -15.67 1.56 -28.87
C THR A 94 -16.51 0.85 -29.92
N LYS A 95 -17.81 1.17 -30.02
CA LYS A 95 -18.81 0.51 -30.90
C LYS A 95 -18.88 -1.02 -30.74
N LYS A 96 -18.42 -1.52 -29.59
CA LYS A 96 -18.34 -2.93 -29.20
C LYS A 96 -19.01 -3.10 -27.84
N GLN A 97 -19.42 -4.32 -27.49
CA GLN A 97 -20.01 -4.57 -26.17
C GLN A 97 -18.94 -4.44 -25.08
N VAL A 98 -19.22 -3.65 -24.04
CA VAL A 98 -18.25 -3.38 -22.96
C VAL A 98 -18.65 -4.07 -21.66
N GLN A 99 -17.78 -4.97 -21.18
CA GLN A 99 -17.86 -5.52 -19.83
C GLN A 99 -17.04 -4.65 -18.89
N LEU A 100 -17.71 -3.94 -17.98
CA LEU A 100 -17.07 -3.10 -16.97
C LEU A 100 -17.04 -3.83 -15.62
N ASN A 101 -15.85 -4.21 -15.16
CA ASN A 101 -15.66 -4.79 -13.83
C ASN A 101 -14.97 -3.77 -12.92
N ILE A 102 -15.45 -3.67 -11.67
CA ILE A 102 -14.92 -2.73 -10.67
C ILE A 102 -14.36 -3.58 -9.53
N LEU A 103 -13.05 -3.52 -9.34
CA LEU A 103 -12.29 -4.32 -8.37
C LEU A 103 -11.73 -3.41 -7.27
N GLU A 104 -11.88 -3.83 -6.03
CA GLU A 104 -11.36 -3.10 -4.87
C GLU A 104 -9.88 -3.42 -4.60
N VAL A 105 -9.08 -2.37 -4.39
CA VAL A 105 -7.69 -2.52 -3.95
C VAL A 105 -7.66 -2.80 -2.44
N LYS A 106 -7.42 -4.07 -2.06
CA LYS A 106 -7.39 -4.58 -0.67
C LYS A 106 -6.59 -3.75 0.33
N SER A 107 -5.58 -3.00 -0.11
CA SER A 107 -4.74 -2.15 0.75
C SER A 107 -4.27 -0.90 0.01
N PRO A 108 -5.05 0.21 0.03
CA PRO A 108 -4.71 1.44 -0.68
C PRO A 108 -3.35 2.06 -0.29
N GLU A 109 -2.92 1.87 0.96
CA GLU A 109 -1.63 2.36 1.47
C GLU A 109 -0.41 1.62 0.87
N SER A 110 -0.62 0.41 0.34
CA SER A 110 0.41 -0.39 -0.35
C SER A 110 0.55 -0.04 -1.83
N ASP A 111 -0.35 0.74 -2.41
CA ASP A 111 -0.39 1.05 -3.84
C ASP A 111 0.31 2.39 -4.13
N ALA A 112 1.32 2.37 -5.00
CA ALA A 112 2.14 3.55 -5.22
C ALA A 112 1.36 4.69 -5.91
N GLN A 113 0.38 4.38 -6.76
CA GLN A 113 -0.43 5.38 -7.46
C GLN A 113 -1.44 6.04 -6.52
N LEU A 114 -2.10 5.25 -5.66
CA LEU A 114 -3.05 5.76 -4.67
C LEU A 114 -2.34 6.60 -3.60
N VAL A 115 -1.14 6.19 -3.15
CA VAL A 115 -0.32 6.99 -2.24
C VAL A 115 0.16 8.29 -2.90
N ALA A 116 0.58 8.26 -4.18
CA ALA A 116 0.96 9.47 -4.92
C ALA A 116 -0.21 10.46 -5.04
N GLN A 117 -1.41 9.96 -5.35
CA GLN A 117 -2.63 10.76 -5.41
C GLN A 117 -3.00 11.34 -4.05
N GLY A 118 -3.02 10.54 -2.98
CA GLY A 118 -3.37 10.99 -1.64
C GLY A 118 -2.40 12.05 -1.06
N VAL A 119 -1.12 12.01 -1.46
CA VAL A 119 -0.16 13.10 -1.18
C VAL A 119 -0.49 14.33 -2.02
N ALA A 120 -0.78 14.17 -3.32
CA ALA A 120 -1.11 15.29 -4.20
C ALA A 120 -2.37 16.05 -3.78
N GLU A 121 -3.42 15.34 -3.33
CA GLU A 121 -4.65 15.93 -2.77
C GLU A 121 -4.38 16.74 -1.49
N GLN A 122 -3.46 16.27 -0.62
CA GLN A 122 -3.04 17.04 0.55
C GLN A 122 -2.27 18.31 0.16
N LEU A 123 -1.44 18.24 -0.90
CA LEU A 123 -0.69 19.39 -1.40
C LEU A 123 -1.60 20.44 -2.08
N SER A 124 -2.63 20.02 -2.82
CA SER A 124 -3.63 20.95 -3.37
C SER A 124 -4.44 21.63 -2.26
N ASN A 125 -4.72 20.91 -1.17
CA ASN A 125 -5.41 21.42 0.02
C ASN A 125 -4.49 22.24 0.96
N ARG A 126 -3.36 22.75 0.45
CA ARG A 126 -2.40 23.62 1.16
C ARG A 126 -1.77 23.02 2.43
N VAL A 127 -1.80 21.69 2.60
CA VAL A 127 -1.13 21.03 3.73
C VAL A 127 0.39 21.14 3.56
N ALA A 128 1.10 21.40 4.67
CA ALA A 128 2.55 21.46 4.69
C ALA A 128 3.18 20.19 4.07
N PHE A 129 3.93 20.36 2.98
CA PHE A 129 4.40 19.26 2.13
C PHE A 129 5.23 18.20 2.88
N ARG A 130 6.05 18.60 3.87
CA ARG A 130 6.77 17.68 4.77
C ARG A 130 5.84 16.81 5.60
N ARG A 131 4.74 17.38 6.12
CA ARG A 131 3.72 16.65 6.89
C ARG A 131 3.00 15.63 6.01
N ALA A 132 2.62 16.02 4.79
CA ALA A 132 1.98 15.12 3.83
C ALA A 132 2.88 13.93 3.46
N MET A 133 4.16 14.17 3.14
CA MET A 133 5.12 13.10 2.82
C MET A 133 5.39 12.17 4.01
N ARG A 134 5.63 12.70 5.22
CA ARG A 134 5.86 11.87 6.42
C ARG A 134 4.64 11.01 6.76
N LYS A 135 3.43 11.59 6.69
CA LYS A 135 2.17 10.86 6.91
C LYS A 135 2.02 9.71 5.91
N ALA A 136 2.27 9.95 4.62
CA ALA A 136 2.18 8.92 3.59
C ALA A 136 3.22 7.80 3.77
N ILE A 137 4.45 8.14 4.17
CA ILE A 137 5.50 7.16 4.48
C ILE A 137 5.10 6.27 5.66
N GLN A 138 4.65 6.87 6.77
CA GLN A 138 4.23 6.13 7.97
C GLN A 138 2.99 5.25 7.73
N SER A 139 2.06 5.73 6.91
CA SER A 139 0.87 4.99 6.45
C SER A 139 1.29 3.77 5.61
N ALA A 140 2.08 3.96 4.55
CA ALA A 140 2.55 2.86 3.71
C ALA A 140 3.41 1.83 4.49
N MET A 141 4.32 2.28 5.36
CA MET A 141 5.18 1.38 6.15
C MET A 141 4.43 0.59 7.24
N ARG A 142 3.20 1.00 7.60
CA ARG A 142 2.32 0.21 8.50
C ARG A 142 1.76 -1.02 7.81
N SER A 143 1.61 -0.99 6.48
CA SER A 143 1.12 -2.14 5.72
C SER A 143 2.18 -3.24 5.65
N PRO A 144 1.89 -4.50 6.08
CA PRO A 144 2.90 -5.54 6.27
C PRO A 144 3.52 -6.06 4.96
N GLN A 145 2.99 -5.64 3.81
CA GLN A 145 3.53 -5.94 2.49
C GLN A 145 4.68 -5.01 2.10
N VAL A 146 4.80 -3.83 2.72
CA VAL A 146 5.77 -2.80 2.35
C VAL A 146 7.07 -2.99 3.12
N LYS A 147 8.19 -3.13 2.41
CA LYS A 147 9.55 -3.27 2.98
C LYS A 147 10.40 -2.00 2.81
N GLY A 148 9.83 -0.97 2.19
CA GLY A 148 10.41 0.35 2.04
C GLY A 148 9.64 1.20 1.06
N ILE A 149 9.70 2.51 1.27
CA ILE A 149 9.03 3.53 0.46
C ILE A 149 9.98 4.70 0.22
N ARG A 150 9.90 5.28 -0.98
CA ARG A 150 10.50 6.58 -1.31
C ARG A 150 9.40 7.49 -1.84
N VAL A 151 9.33 8.71 -1.32
CA VAL A 151 8.46 9.77 -1.85
C VAL A 151 9.34 10.94 -2.27
N GLN A 152 9.14 11.46 -3.48
CA GLN A 152 9.83 12.65 -3.98
C GLN A 152 8.80 13.63 -4.53
N CYS A 153 8.83 14.86 -4.01
CA CYS A 153 8.00 15.96 -4.49
C CYS A 153 8.88 17.00 -5.17
N GLY A 154 8.52 17.40 -6.39
CA GLY A 154 9.24 18.40 -7.18
C GLY A 154 8.31 19.51 -7.68
N GLY A 155 8.70 20.77 -7.50
CA GLY A 155 7.95 21.94 -7.95
C GLY A 155 8.07 23.11 -6.99
N ARG A 156 7.10 24.04 -7.01
CA ARG A 156 7.03 25.20 -6.11
C ARG A 156 6.54 24.82 -4.71
N LEU A 157 7.38 24.06 -3.99
CA LEU A 157 7.05 23.50 -2.67
C LEU A 157 6.80 24.61 -1.63
N GLY A 158 5.57 24.70 -1.16
CA GLY A 158 5.10 25.72 -0.21
C GLY A 158 4.76 27.07 -0.84
N GLY A 159 4.61 27.17 -2.16
CA GLY A 159 4.32 28.44 -2.85
C GLY A 159 5.55 29.31 -3.16
N ALA A 160 6.75 28.86 -2.74
CA ALA A 160 8.01 29.50 -3.09
C ALA A 160 8.15 29.77 -4.60
N GLU A 161 8.80 30.87 -4.96
CA GLU A 161 9.06 31.23 -6.35
C GLU A 161 9.91 30.18 -7.06
N MET A 162 11.07 29.85 -6.48
CA MET A 162 12.00 28.87 -7.02
C MET A 162 11.50 27.42 -6.81
N SER A 163 11.57 26.61 -7.87
CA SER A 163 11.24 25.19 -7.79
C SER A 163 12.30 24.41 -7.00
N ARG A 164 11.85 23.50 -6.13
CA ARG A 164 12.70 22.63 -5.30
C ARG A 164 12.29 21.17 -5.47
N SER A 165 13.23 20.26 -5.23
CA SER A 165 12.98 18.82 -5.17
C SER A 165 13.36 18.29 -3.79
N GLU A 166 12.37 17.92 -2.99
CA GLU A 166 12.57 17.31 -1.67
C GLU A 166 12.17 15.83 -1.75
N HIS A 167 12.93 14.95 -1.08
CA HIS A 167 12.63 13.53 -1.06
C HIS A 167 12.87 12.93 0.32
N TYR A 168 12.00 12.00 0.68
CA TYR A 168 12.10 11.22 1.90
C TYR A 168 12.04 9.73 1.53
N ARG A 169 12.74 8.90 2.30
CA ARG A 169 12.77 7.46 2.13
C ARG A 169 12.76 6.80 3.50
N ASP A 170 12.06 5.69 3.58
CA ASP A 170 12.11 4.75 4.70
C ASP A 170 12.34 3.33 4.16
N GLY A 171 13.03 2.49 4.93
CA GLY A 171 13.37 1.11 4.55
C GLY A 171 14.17 0.95 3.25
N ARG A 172 13.99 -0.21 2.60
CA ARG A 172 14.78 -0.64 1.42
C ARG A 172 14.04 -0.33 0.13
N VAL A 173 14.72 0.28 -0.85
CA VAL A 173 14.18 0.52 -2.20
C VAL A 173 15.26 0.23 -3.26
N PRO A 174 15.48 -1.04 -3.63
CA PRO A 174 16.59 -1.46 -4.50
C PRO A 174 16.24 -1.31 -6.00
N LEU A 175 16.36 -0.09 -6.52
CA LEU A 175 15.88 0.26 -7.89
C LEU A 175 16.53 -0.55 -9.02
N HIS A 176 17.81 -0.93 -8.90
CA HIS A 176 18.55 -1.68 -9.93
C HIS A 176 18.24 -3.20 -9.92
N THR A 177 17.66 -3.73 -8.85
CA THR A 177 17.42 -5.17 -8.70
C THR A 177 16.15 -5.57 -9.45
N LEU A 178 16.27 -6.34 -10.53
CA LEU A 178 15.12 -6.75 -11.38
C LEU A 178 14.10 -7.63 -10.66
N ARG A 179 14.56 -8.55 -9.80
CA ARG A 179 13.70 -9.42 -8.98
C ARG A 179 12.92 -8.68 -7.88
N ALA A 180 13.25 -7.41 -7.60
CA ALA A 180 12.57 -6.62 -6.60
C ALA A 180 11.22 -6.14 -7.13
N ASP A 181 10.13 -6.47 -6.45
CA ASP A 181 8.80 -5.95 -6.76
C ASP A 181 8.70 -4.50 -6.29
N ILE A 182 8.81 -3.58 -7.24
CA ILE A 182 8.77 -2.14 -7.01
C ILE A 182 7.61 -1.56 -7.79
N ASP A 183 6.62 -1.12 -7.04
CA ASP A 183 5.49 -0.34 -7.54
C ASP A 183 5.90 1.13 -7.68
N TYR A 184 5.42 1.80 -8.72
CA TYR A 184 5.77 3.18 -9.05
C TYR A 184 4.53 3.97 -9.43
N GLY A 185 4.25 5.01 -8.64
CA GLY A 185 3.15 5.94 -8.83
C GLY A 185 3.66 7.34 -9.17
N PHE A 186 2.92 8.02 -10.04
CA PHE A 186 3.14 9.42 -10.36
C PHE A 186 1.80 10.15 -10.43
N PHE A 187 1.72 11.28 -9.72
CA PHE A 187 0.57 12.17 -9.77
C PHE A 187 1.02 13.63 -9.70
N GLU A 188 0.24 14.52 -10.33
CA GLU A 188 0.54 15.95 -10.41
C GLU A 188 -0.48 16.74 -9.60
N ALA A 189 -0.08 17.26 -8.45
CA ALA A 189 -0.93 18.14 -7.65
C ALA A 189 -1.14 19.46 -8.40
N ARG A 190 -2.40 19.83 -8.65
CA ARG A 190 -2.79 21.15 -9.14
C ARG A 190 -2.86 22.09 -7.93
N THR A 191 -2.03 23.13 -7.91
CA THR A 191 -2.03 24.17 -6.86
C THR A 191 -2.18 25.55 -7.51
N THR A 192 -2.54 26.58 -6.72
CA THR A 192 -2.66 27.95 -7.22
C THR A 192 -1.38 28.52 -7.81
N PHE A 193 -0.22 28.01 -7.38
CA PHE A 193 1.09 28.50 -7.81
C PHE A 193 1.69 27.70 -8.99
N GLY A 194 0.97 26.69 -9.49
CA GLY A 194 1.42 25.80 -10.54
C GLY A 194 1.23 24.32 -10.17
N ARG A 195 2.08 23.45 -10.73
CA ARG A 195 1.95 22.00 -10.61
C ARG A 195 3.10 21.44 -9.77
N ILE A 196 2.80 20.52 -8.85
CA ILE A 196 3.80 19.82 -8.04
C ILE A 196 3.75 18.35 -8.40
N GLY A 197 4.84 17.82 -8.96
CA GLY A 197 4.96 16.41 -9.30
C GLY A 197 5.31 15.56 -8.08
N VAL A 198 4.47 14.57 -7.77
CA VAL A 198 4.67 13.61 -6.69
C VAL A 198 5.03 12.25 -7.30
N LYS A 199 6.22 11.75 -6.98
CA LYS A 199 6.73 10.43 -7.42
C LYS A 199 6.87 9.53 -6.20
N VAL A 200 6.28 8.35 -6.25
CA VAL A 200 6.31 7.37 -5.16
C VAL A 200 6.85 6.04 -5.68
N TRP A 201 7.75 5.43 -4.91
CA TRP A 201 8.25 4.07 -5.12
C TRP A 201 7.95 3.26 -3.87
N ILE A 202 7.27 2.12 -4.01
CA ILE A 202 6.97 1.20 -2.91
C ILE A 202 7.61 -0.16 -3.24
N TYR A 203 8.47 -0.65 -2.36
CA TYR A 203 9.09 -1.97 -2.49
C TYR A 203 8.33 -3.00 -1.65
N LYS A 204 7.78 -4.02 -2.31
CA LYS A 204 6.91 -5.05 -1.69
C LYS A 204 7.67 -6.34 -1.33
N GLY A 205 8.92 -6.47 -1.76
CA GLY A 205 9.77 -7.64 -1.55
C GLY A 205 10.34 -8.20 -2.84
N ASP A 206 11.09 -9.30 -2.74
CA ASP A 206 11.65 -9.98 -3.90
C ASP A 206 10.68 -11.05 -4.43
N ILE A 207 10.61 -11.16 -5.75
CA ILE A 207 9.89 -12.20 -6.49
C ILE A 207 10.93 -13.19 -7.01
N VAL A 208 11.03 -14.32 -6.32
CA VAL A 208 11.69 -15.53 -6.84
C VAL A 208 10.61 -16.36 -7.57
N GLY A 209 10.94 -16.93 -8.73
CA GLY A 209 9.98 -17.67 -9.58
C GLY A 209 9.27 -16.86 -10.67
N GLY A 210 9.66 -15.60 -10.91
CA GLY A 210 9.16 -14.78 -12.03
C GLY A 210 7.67 -14.42 -11.95
N LEU A 211 7.07 -14.16 -13.11
CA LEU A 211 5.66 -13.73 -13.25
C LEU A 211 4.65 -14.76 -12.75
N SER A 212 4.89 -16.06 -12.96
CA SER A 212 4.01 -17.15 -12.50
C SER A 212 3.84 -17.12 -10.98
N ALA A 213 4.96 -17.11 -10.26
CA ALA A 213 4.99 -17.01 -8.80
C ALA A 213 4.50 -15.66 -8.26
N LYS A 214 4.27 -14.64 -9.11
CA LYS A 214 3.56 -13.41 -8.72
C LYS A 214 2.05 -13.59 -8.87
N ARG A 215 1.59 -14.09 -10.02
CA ARG A 215 0.17 -14.37 -10.28
C ARG A 215 -0.42 -15.31 -9.22
N GLU A 216 0.31 -16.36 -8.83
CA GLU A 216 -0.08 -17.25 -7.73
C GLU A 216 -0.22 -16.51 -6.39
N ARG A 217 0.71 -15.62 -6.04
CA ARG A 217 0.65 -14.80 -4.82
C ARG A 217 -0.50 -13.80 -4.81
N ASP A 218 -0.84 -13.24 -5.97
CA ASP A 218 -1.92 -12.26 -6.11
C ASP A 218 -3.31 -12.95 -6.16
N ALA A 219 -3.37 -14.15 -6.74
CA ALA A 219 -4.58 -14.98 -6.84
C ALA A 219 -4.91 -15.73 -5.53
N ALA A 220 -3.90 -16.14 -4.75
CA ALA A 220 -4.12 -16.82 -3.47
C ALA A 220 -4.86 -15.91 -2.47
N PRO A 221 -6.05 -16.28 -1.98
CA PRO A 221 -6.71 -15.53 -0.90
C PRO A 221 -5.93 -15.67 0.41
N ALA A 222 -6.03 -14.67 1.28
CA ALA A 222 -5.16 -14.53 2.46
C ALA A 222 -5.48 -15.49 3.63
N ALA A 223 -6.14 -16.63 3.37
CA ALA A 223 -6.50 -17.63 4.37
C ALA A 223 -5.29 -18.35 4.97
N ASP A 224 -4.24 -18.61 4.17
CA ASP A 224 -3.03 -19.34 4.61
C ASP A 224 -1.98 -18.49 5.35
N ARG A 225 -2.35 -17.28 5.79
CA ARG A 225 -1.51 -16.47 6.71
C ARG A 225 -1.95 -16.59 8.16
N ALA A 226 -2.32 -17.80 8.59
CA ALA A 226 -2.18 -18.15 9.99
C ALA A 226 -0.70 -17.94 10.40
N PRO A 227 -0.41 -17.35 11.58
CA PRO A 227 0.94 -17.38 12.10
C PRO A 227 1.34 -18.85 12.25
N ARG A 228 2.50 -19.23 11.72
CA ARG A 228 3.12 -20.53 12.02
C ARG A 228 3.45 -20.54 13.50
N ARG A 229 2.49 -20.95 14.32
CA ARG A 229 2.66 -21.20 15.76
C ARG A 229 3.80 -22.21 15.90
N ASP A 230 4.87 -21.80 16.57
CA ASP A 230 6.12 -22.56 16.67
C ASP A 230 5.84 -24.04 17.00
N ARG A 231 6.10 -24.91 16.02
CA ARG A 231 6.09 -26.38 16.23
C ARG A 231 7.47 -26.91 16.63
N ASP A 232 8.48 -26.05 16.70
CA ASP A 232 9.86 -26.40 17.07
C ASP A 232 10.08 -26.31 18.58
N ARG A 233 9.14 -26.86 19.36
CA ARG A 233 9.26 -27.03 20.82
C ARG A 233 8.77 -28.39 21.33
N ALA A 234 8.73 -29.37 20.43
CA ALA A 234 8.32 -30.74 20.70
C ALA A 234 9.45 -31.75 20.47
N ASP A 235 10.69 -31.41 20.88
CA ASP A 235 11.73 -32.43 21.09
C ASP A 235 12.68 -32.02 22.23
N ARG A 236 12.33 -32.43 23.45
CA ARG A 236 13.22 -32.38 24.60
C ARG A 236 13.03 -33.68 25.39
N PRO A 237 13.90 -34.69 25.23
CA PRO A 237 13.69 -36.00 25.82
C PRO A 237 13.61 -35.92 27.34
N ASN A 238 12.61 -36.62 27.88
CA ASN A 238 12.25 -36.63 29.29
C ASN A 238 13.36 -37.25 30.15
N ARG A 239 14.22 -36.42 30.77
CA ARG A 239 15.26 -36.92 31.69
C ARG A 239 14.59 -37.43 32.96
N ALA A 240 14.53 -38.76 33.09
CA ALA A 240 13.85 -39.47 34.16
C ALA A 240 14.14 -38.89 35.56
N ARG A 241 13.08 -38.56 36.30
CA ARG A 241 13.16 -38.34 37.74
C ARG A 241 13.38 -39.69 38.42
N ARG A 242 14.62 -39.95 38.81
CA ARG A 242 14.98 -41.11 39.65
C ARG A 242 14.33 -40.95 41.02
N SER A 243 13.35 -41.78 41.33
CA SER A 243 12.87 -41.99 42.69
C SER A 243 13.96 -42.67 43.51
N GLY A 244 14.22 -42.14 44.71
CA GLY A 244 15.15 -42.67 45.70
C GLY A 244 14.87 -41.97 47.02
N ALA A 245 14.62 -42.73 48.07
CA ALA A 245 13.99 -42.24 49.29
C ALA A 245 14.97 -42.00 50.45
N SER A 246 14.45 -41.31 51.48
CA SER A 246 14.88 -41.34 52.89
C SER A 246 16.12 -40.54 53.33
N GLY A 247 16.00 -39.91 54.51
CA GLY A 247 17.02 -39.11 55.20
C GLY A 247 16.54 -37.68 55.51
N THR A 248 15.70 -37.42 56.53
CA THR A 248 16.13 -36.97 57.88
C THR A 248 17.41 -36.12 57.83
N THR A 249 17.40 -34.82 58.15
CA THR A 249 17.10 -34.27 59.49
C THR A 249 16.67 -32.79 59.47
N ALA A 250 16.24 -32.26 60.61
CA ALA A 250 15.84 -30.85 60.80
C ALA A 250 17.03 -29.90 61.05
N THR A 251 16.89 -28.61 60.67
CA THR A 251 17.30 -27.36 61.37
C THR A 251 17.45 -26.17 60.38
N SER A 252 17.50 -24.94 60.94
CA SER A 252 17.58 -23.61 60.28
C SER A 252 16.32 -23.15 59.52
N THR A 253 15.40 -22.42 60.17
CA THR A 253 15.39 -20.96 60.48
C THR A 253 15.22 -20.07 59.23
N GLU A 254 14.05 -19.47 59.00
CA GLU A 254 13.51 -18.28 59.70
C GLU A 254 14.18 -16.97 59.22
N ALA A 255 13.85 -16.58 57.98
CA ALA A 255 14.32 -15.33 57.35
C ALA A 255 13.26 -14.68 56.43
N GLY A 256 11.97 -15.02 56.61
CA GLY A 256 10.88 -14.63 55.68
C GLY A 256 9.58 -14.14 56.33
N ARG A 257 9.55 -13.92 57.65
CA ARG A 257 8.36 -13.47 58.40
C ARG A 257 8.71 -12.38 59.43
N ALA A 258 9.26 -11.27 58.97
CA ALA A 258 9.50 -10.07 59.77
C ALA A 258 9.33 -8.80 58.92
N ALA A 259 8.12 -8.61 58.37
CA ALA A 259 7.75 -7.42 57.58
C ALA A 259 6.24 -7.14 57.63
N ALA A 260 5.62 -7.32 58.79
CA ALA A 260 4.22 -6.94 59.05
C ALA A 260 3.95 -6.86 60.57
N GLY A 261 3.77 -5.65 61.12
CA GLY A 261 3.35 -5.43 62.52
C GLY A 261 3.95 -4.17 63.17
N ASP A 262 3.06 -3.29 63.65
CA ASP A 262 3.22 -2.03 64.43
C ASP A 262 3.52 -0.74 63.63
N GLN A 263 2.70 0.34 63.67
CA GLN A 263 2.01 1.09 64.76
C GLN A 263 2.99 1.78 65.72
N ALA A 264 2.89 3.04 66.17
CA ALA A 264 2.02 4.21 65.87
C ALA A 264 2.89 5.50 66.08
N ALA A 265 2.46 6.78 66.16
CA ALA A 265 1.15 7.45 66.23
C ALA A 265 1.24 8.89 65.62
N ALA A 266 0.41 9.84 66.08
CA ALA A 266 0.43 11.28 65.72
C ALA A 266 0.82 12.18 66.94
N PRO A 267 0.96 13.52 66.81
CA PRO A 267 -0.24 14.38 66.77
C PRO A 267 -0.19 15.58 65.80
N THR A 268 -1.34 16.26 65.79
CA THR A 268 -1.83 17.44 65.05
C THR A 268 -1.06 18.75 65.26
N GLU A 269 -1.14 19.66 64.27
CA GLU A 269 -1.23 21.11 64.51
C GLU A 269 -2.07 21.81 63.41
N GLU A 270 -2.67 22.96 63.74
CA GLU A 270 -3.75 23.63 63.00
C GLU A 270 -3.47 25.15 62.91
N LYS A 271 -4.15 25.86 61.98
CA LYS A 271 -4.13 27.33 61.71
C LYS A 271 -2.99 27.81 60.78
N THR A 272 -3.12 28.90 60.01
CA THR A 272 -4.13 30.00 60.02
C THR A 272 -4.42 30.53 58.61
N GLU A 273 -5.49 31.30 58.47
CA GLU A 273 -5.90 32.04 57.25
C GLU A 273 -4.92 33.16 56.82
N GLY A 274 -5.03 33.58 55.56
CA GLY A 274 -4.39 34.74 54.95
C GLY A 274 -4.92 35.02 53.55
#